data_AF-A0A959EC72-F1
#
_entry.id   AF-A0A959EC72-F1
#
_cell.length_a   1.000
_cell.length_b   1.000
_cell.length_c   1.000
_cell.angle_alpha   90.00
_cell.angle_beta   90.00
_cell.angle_gamma   90.00
#
_symmetry.space_group_name_H-M   'P 1'
#
loop_
_entity.id
_entity.type
_entity.pdbx_description
1 polymer ?
#
loop_
_entity_poly.entity_id
_entity_poly.type
_entity_poly.pdbx_seq_one_letter_code
_entity_poly.pdbx_strand_id
1 'polypeptide(L)'
;YTSYFMPNTSYLAIIGDIKMKEAKEIAEKYFGAWEKGTLSKEFFKRPEAPSEPVVAFVDKPGAVQSVIDITYPVNLKPGSEDVIITTVLNTLLGSGGLNSRLNSNIREDKGYSYGVRSTLNSDKYVGYFSAGGSVRNEVTDSAIVQFLYEMNRMRDEAVSAQELQSTKNYITGFFARAMERPETVARLALNTARYKLPKDYYANYLKNVNAVTAEQLQEAARKYILPGQAYIVVVGNKAEVADKLGRFAGSGAVTFFDLSGNPLSSSEEALPEGLTALDVVNNYLAAIGGREQLEAVKDLTLNMSTTVQGMAMQMTLQRKPPEKMAMKVEMNGMVVNETRFDGKRGLVSAMGQEQKLEGEDAESMKSQAMIFPELHYGDKGYELVLDGVEPLDGKKAYRILATEPSGEQSTSYYDVQTGLKVKVISTRDAGPQGPVTVTNELSDYKEVDGIRIPHEMKTSGMAPFPLTMKVESVAVNSGLSDDIFTVEE
;
A
#
# COMPACT_ATOMS: atom_id res chain seq x y z
N TYR A 1 -31.46 6.07 -3.98
CA TYR A 1 -31.77 6.01 -5.43
C TYR A 1 -32.74 7.12 -5.83
N THR A 2 -33.94 7.16 -5.22
CA THR A 2 -35.01 8.15 -5.52
C THR A 2 -34.63 9.62 -5.35
N SER A 3 -33.61 9.96 -4.54
CA SER A 3 -33.18 11.35 -4.29
C SER A 3 -32.20 11.93 -5.31
N TYR A 4 -31.54 11.10 -6.14
CA TYR A 4 -30.42 11.52 -7.00
C TYR A 4 -30.50 11.00 -8.44
N PHE A 5 -31.22 9.90 -8.68
CA PHE A 5 -31.42 9.34 -10.02
C PHE A 5 -32.76 9.81 -10.57
N MET A 6 -32.73 10.88 -11.37
CA MET A 6 -33.93 11.50 -11.95
C MET A 6 -33.67 11.97 -13.40
N PRO A 7 -34.68 11.89 -14.29
CA PRO A 7 -34.52 12.21 -15.70
C PRO A 7 -34.19 13.69 -15.95
N ASN A 8 -34.63 14.61 -15.10
CA ASN A 8 -34.33 16.05 -15.20
C ASN A 8 -32.90 16.43 -14.81
N THR A 9 -32.09 15.48 -14.36
CA THR A 9 -30.67 15.67 -13.98
C THR A 9 -29.74 14.68 -14.69
N SER A 10 -30.28 13.86 -15.58
CA SER A 10 -29.56 12.81 -16.31
C SER A 10 -29.37 13.20 -17.78
N TYR A 11 -28.37 12.58 -18.41
CA TYR A 11 -28.08 12.71 -19.84
C TYR A 11 -27.98 11.32 -20.45
N LEU A 12 -28.53 11.16 -21.65
CA LEU A 12 -28.38 9.95 -22.46
C LEU A 12 -27.61 10.31 -23.72
N ALA A 13 -26.43 9.71 -23.89
CA ALA A 13 -25.61 9.84 -25.09
C ALA A 13 -25.65 8.52 -25.85
N ILE A 14 -26.05 8.56 -27.12
CA ILE A 14 -26.14 7.39 -28.01
C ILE A 14 -25.20 7.64 -29.18
N ILE A 15 -24.26 6.73 -29.40
CA ILE A 15 -23.32 6.75 -30.53
C ILE A 15 -23.25 5.37 -31.15
N GLY A 16 -23.33 5.32 -32.47
CA GLY A 16 -23.24 4.10 -33.26
C GLY A 16 -23.94 4.27 -34.61
N ASP A 17 -24.07 3.16 -35.34
CA ASP A 17 -24.85 3.09 -36.57
C ASP A 17 -26.35 3.03 -36.23
N ILE A 18 -26.90 4.17 -35.83
CA ILE A 18 -28.32 4.30 -35.48
C ILE A 18 -28.86 5.66 -35.93
N LYS A 19 -30.09 5.66 -36.43
CA LYS A 19 -30.76 6.90 -36.82
C LYS A 19 -31.39 7.56 -35.60
N MET A 20 -31.39 8.90 -35.57
CA MET A 20 -31.98 9.68 -34.47
C MET A 20 -33.43 9.27 -34.14
N LYS A 21 -34.25 8.96 -35.15
CA LYS A 21 -35.64 8.52 -34.95
C LYS A 21 -35.72 7.22 -34.15
N GLU A 22 -34.94 6.22 -34.55
CA GLU A 22 -34.87 4.91 -33.88
C GLU A 22 -34.32 5.04 -32.45
N ALA A 23 -33.24 5.82 -32.28
CA ALA A 23 -32.66 6.11 -30.98
C ALA A 23 -33.68 6.76 -30.03
N LYS A 24 -34.49 7.69 -30.55
CA LYS A 24 -35.57 8.34 -29.80
C LYS A 24 -36.69 7.37 -29.43
N GLU A 25 -37.15 6.54 -30.36
CA GLU A 25 -38.18 5.53 -30.09
C GLU A 25 -37.73 4.55 -29.00
N ILE A 26 -36.47 4.10 -29.02
CA ILE A 26 -35.88 3.25 -27.98
C ILE A 26 -35.81 3.99 -26.63
N ALA A 27 -35.34 5.24 -26.63
CA ALA A 27 -35.25 6.04 -25.41
C ALA A 27 -36.62 6.28 -24.78
N GLU A 28 -37.64 6.61 -25.59
CA GLU A 28 -39.02 6.80 -25.13
C GLU A 28 -39.63 5.49 -24.61
N LYS A 29 -39.38 4.36 -25.30
CA LYS A 29 -39.85 3.04 -24.86
C LYS A 29 -39.35 2.67 -23.46
N TYR A 30 -38.08 2.88 -23.17
CA TYR A 30 -37.47 2.42 -21.91
C TYR A 30 -37.44 3.48 -20.81
N PHE A 31 -37.34 4.77 -21.15
CA PHE A 31 -37.19 5.85 -20.18
C PHE A 31 -38.35 6.87 -20.20
N GLY A 32 -39.33 6.74 -21.10
CA GLY A 32 -40.43 7.70 -21.21
C GLY A 32 -41.36 7.75 -19.99
N ALA A 33 -41.45 6.64 -19.25
CA ALA A 33 -42.21 6.56 -18.00
C ALA A 33 -41.40 7.01 -16.76
N TRP A 34 -40.11 7.38 -16.93
CA TRP A 34 -39.29 7.82 -15.80
C TRP A 34 -39.71 9.23 -15.39
N GLU A 35 -40.22 9.37 -14.17
CA GLU A 35 -40.75 10.63 -13.67
C GLU A 35 -39.65 11.56 -13.14
N LYS A 36 -39.86 12.88 -13.35
CA LYS A 36 -39.00 13.93 -12.80
C LYS A 36 -39.15 13.99 -11.28
N GLY A 37 -38.09 14.39 -10.60
CA GLY A 37 -38.13 14.63 -9.16
C GLY A 37 -37.47 15.96 -8.77
N THR A 38 -37.50 16.24 -7.47
CA THR A 38 -36.87 17.44 -6.89
C THR A 38 -35.48 17.09 -6.40
N LEU A 39 -34.45 17.72 -6.97
CA LEU A 39 -33.07 17.52 -6.54
C LEU A 39 -32.84 18.16 -5.17
N SER A 40 -32.44 17.37 -4.18
CA SER A 40 -31.82 17.90 -2.97
C SER A 40 -30.40 18.37 -3.30
N LYS A 41 -30.13 19.67 -3.12
CA LYS A 41 -28.76 20.19 -3.24
C LYS A 41 -28.08 20.06 -1.89
N GLU A 42 -27.28 19.02 -1.72
CA GLU A 42 -26.35 18.96 -0.59
C GLU A 42 -25.16 19.88 -0.88
N PHE A 43 -24.86 20.75 0.09
CA PHE A 43 -23.71 21.61 0.07
C PHE A 43 -22.60 20.97 0.91
N PHE A 44 -21.56 20.49 0.23
CA PHE A 44 -20.34 20.06 0.89
C PHE A 44 -19.41 21.26 1.07
N LYS A 45 -18.75 21.33 2.23
CA LYS A 45 -17.63 22.27 2.41
C LYS A 45 -16.57 21.93 1.36
N ARG A 46 -16.11 22.94 0.62
CA ARG A 46 -15.01 22.73 -0.32
C ARG A 46 -13.72 22.55 0.48
N PRO A 47 -12.92 21.51 0.20
CA PRO A 47 -11.60 21.39 0.78
C PRO A 47 -10.71 22.50 0.21
N GLU A 48 -9.81 22.99 1.05
CA GLU A 48 -8.84 24.02 0.72
C GLU A 48 -7.44 23.40 0.71
N ALA A 49 -6.55 23.99 -0.09
CA ALA A 49 -5.14 23.62 -0.04
C ALA A 49 -4.56 24.03 1.33
N PRO A 50 -3.58 23.28 1.86
CA PRO A 50 -2.97 23.66 3.13
C PRO A 50 -2.17 24.95 2.95
N SER A 51 -2.07 25.77 3.99
CA SER A 51 -1.33 27.05 3.94
C SER A 51 0.19 26.87 3.78
N GLU A 52 0.68 25.69 4.14
CA GLU A 52 2.07 25.26 4.04
C GLU A 52 2.12 23.76 3.72
N PRO A 53 3.27 23.19 3.30
CA PRO A 53 3.35 21.78 3.02
C PRO A 53 3.10 20.92 4.27
N VAL A 54 2.31 19.86 4.13
CA VAL A 54 2.03 18.90 5.21
C VAL A 54 2.53 17.54 4.76
N VAL A 55 3.36 16.89 5.58
CA VAL A 55 3.81 15.53 5.31
C VAL A 55 2.97 14.54 6.10
N ALA A 56 2.30 13.64 5.39
CA ALA A 56 1.53 12.54 5.95
C ALA A 56 2.23 11.21 5.65
N PHE A 57 2.34 10.34 6.64
CA PHE A 57 2.99 9.04 6.49
C PHE A 57 2.05 7.91 6.94
N VAL A 58 1.94 6.88 6.12
CA VAL A 58 1.26 5.63 6.48
C VAL A 58 2.31 4.53 6.54
N ASP A 59 2.46 3.94 7.73
CA ASP A 59 3.41 2.85 7.92
C ASP A 59 2.91 1.57 7.26
N LYS A 60 3.74 1.03 6.38
CA LYS A 60 3.60 -0.29 5.80
C LYS A 60 4.90 -1.05 6.06
N PRO A 61 5.02 -1.67 7.25
CA PRO A 61 6.23 -2.41 7.62
C PRO A 61 6.57 -3.47 6.57
N GLY A 62 7.85 -3.60 6.24
CA GLY A 62 8.33 -4.56 5.23
C GLY A 62 8.12 -4.15 3.77
N ALA A 63 7.53 -2.98 3.50
CA ALA A 63 7.47 -2.45 2.15
C ALA A 63 8.88 -2.08 1.67
N VAL A 64 9.36 -2.72 0.60
CA VAL A 64 10.68 -2.42 -0.02
C VAL A 64 10.68 -1.18 -0.93
N GLN A 65 9.50 -0.62 -1.18
CA GLN A 65 9.30 0.62 -1.93
C GLN A 65 8.30 1.51 -1.20
N SER A 66 8.53 2.82 -1.32
CA SER A 66 7.62 3.84 -0.86
C SER A 66 6.79 4.38 -2.02
N VAL A 67 5.50 4.62 -1.78
CA VAL A 67 4.60 5.31 -2.69
C VAL A 67 4.48 6.76 -2.25
N ILE A 68 4.81 7.69 -3.14
CA ILE A 68 4.71 9.13 -2.91
C ILE A 68 3.50 9.67 -3.68
N ASP A 69 2.69 10.53 -3.05
CA ASP A 69 1.67 11.36 -3.70
C ASP A 69 1.70 12.80 -3.14
N ILE A 70 2.01 13.76 -4.00
CA ILE A 70 2.00 15.20 -3.70
C ILE A 70 0.70 15.78 -4.27
N THR A 71 -0.25 16.09 -3.40
CA THR A 71 -1.64 16.35 -3.79
C THR A 71 -2.28 17.53 -3.06
N TYR A 72 -3.19 18.23 -3.74
CA TYR A 72 -3.96 19.35 -3.18
C TYR A 72 -5.15 19.71 -4.07
N PRO A 73 -6.24 20.24 -3.50
CA PRO A 73 -7.38 20.72 -4.28
C PRO A 73 -7.01 21.95 -5.11
N VAL A 74 -7.58 22.05 -6.30
CA VAL A 74 -7.45 23.23 -7.18
C VAL A 74 -8.82 23.74 -7.61
N ASN A 75 -8.93 25.05 -7.77
CA ASN A 75 -10.13 25.67 -8.34
C ASN A 75 -10.04 25.74 -9.87
N LEU A 76 -10.13 24.57 -10.53
CA LEU A 76 -10.16 24.43 -11.98
C LEU A 76 -11.51 23.85 -12.42
N LYS A 77 -12.26 24.57 -13.26
CA LYS A 77 -13.62 24.20 -13.67
C LYS A 77 -13.66 23.71 -15.11
N PRO A 78 -14.41 22.65 -15.41
CA PRO A 78 -14.63 22.23 -16.80
C PRO A 78 -15.15 23.40 -17.64
N GLY A 79 -14.53 23.61 -18.81
CA GLY A 79 -14.91 24.66 -19.75
C GLY A 79 -14.37 26.06 -19.44
N SER A 80 -13.60 26.27 -18.37
CA SER A 80 -12.89 27.55 -18.18
C SER A 80 -11.75 27.70 -19.19
N GLU A 81 -11.33 28.95 -19.42
CA GLU A 81 -10.23 29.30 -20.34
C GLU A 81 -8.93 28.54 -20.03
N ASP A 82 -8.67 28.31 -18.74
CA ASP A 82 -7.47 27.62 -18.27
C ASP A 82 -7.45 26.10 -18.53
N VAL A 83 -8.58 25.44 -18.86
CA VAL A 83 -8.61 23.95 -18.95
C VAL A 83 -7.69 23.43 -20.05
N ILE A 84 -7.66 24.10 -21.20
CA ILE A 84 -6.80 23.68 -22.32
C ILE A 84 -5.33 23.99 -21.98
N ILE A 85 -5.05 25.14 -21.37
CA ILE A 85 -3.71 25.53 -20.96
C ILE A 85 -3.15 24.54 -19.92
N THR A 86 -3.94 24.22 -18.89
CA THR A 86 -3.59 23.25 -17.84
C THR A 86 -3.43 21.82 -18.37
N THR A 87 -4.14 21.44 -19.43
CA THR A 87 -3.92 20.14 -20.12
C THR A 87 -2.55 20.07 -20.77
N VAL A 88 -2.13 21.14 -21.46
CA VAL A 88 -0.78 21.25 -22.04
C VAL A 88 0.28 21.25 -20.94
N LEU A 89 0.06 22.06 -19.89
CA LEU A 89 0.91 22.15 -18.71
C LEU A 89 1.15 20.78 -18.06
N ASN A 90 0.09 20.03 -17.76
CA ASN A 90 0.21 18.74 -17.08
C ASN A 90 0.84 17.67 -17.97
N THR A 91 0.59 17.72 -19.29
CA THR A 91 1.22 16.82 -20.26
C THR A 91 2.73 17.00 -20.27
N LEU A 92 3.19 18.25 -20.25
CA LEU A 92 4.60 18.59 -20.19
C LEU A 92 5.23 18.15 -18.85
N LEU A 93 4.55 18.42 -17.73
CA LEU A 93 5.06 18.10 -16.40
C LEU A 93 5.17 16.58 -16.15
N GLY A 94 4.09 15.81 -16.38
CA GLY A 94 4.06 14.41 -15.94
C GLY A 94 3.03 13.47 -16.57
N SER A 95 2.06 13.94 -17.36
CA SER A 95 1.10 13.04 -18.04
C SER A 95 1.47 12.68 -19.48
N GLY A 96 2.54 13.25 -20.03
CA GLY A 96 3.02 13.00 -21.41
C GLY A 96 3.82 11.71 -21.60
N GLY A 97 3.84 10.81 -20.60
CA GLY A 97 4.62 9.58 -20.63
C GLY A 97 6.10 9.82 -20.32
N LEU A 98 6.98 8.97 -20.87
CA LEU A 98 8.42 8.92 -20.51
C LEU A 98 9.19 10.21 -20.83
N ASN A 99 8.71 11.00 -21.80
CA ASN A 99 9.33 12.27 -22.20
C ASN A 99 8.85 13.49 -21.38
N SER A 100 8.00 13.28 -20.38
CA SER A 100 7.60 14.35 -19.46
C SER A 100 8.75 14.72 -18.52
N ARG A 101 8.79 15.98 -18.06
CA ARG A 101 9.88 16.48 -17.18
C ARG A 101 10.10 15.59 -15.95
N LEU A 102 9.02 15.17 -15.29
CA LEU A 102 9.10 14.29 -14.12
C LEU A 102 9.73 12.93 -14.45
N ASN A 103 9.37 12.30 -15.57
CA ASN A 103 9.98 11.01 -15.95
C ASN A 103 11.43 11.20 -16.43
N SER A 104 11.72 12.22 -17.25
CA SER A 104 13.09 12.49 -17.69
C SER A 104 14.05 12.73 -16.51
N ASN A 105 13.59 13.40 -15.45
CA ASN A 105 14.40 13.59 -14.24
C ASN A 105 14.41 12.31 -13.38
N ILE A 106 13.26 11.86 -12.87
CA ILE A 106 13.22 10.86 -11.79
C ILE A 106 13.49 9.44 -12.30
N ARG A 107 13.05 9.12 -13.52
CA ARG A 107 13.23 7.80 -14.13
C ARG A 107 14.53 7.73 -14.93
N GLU A 108 14.71 8.59 -15.93
CA GLU A 108 15.83 8.47 -16.87
C GLU A 108 17.17 8.93 -16.25
N ASP A 109 17.19 10.11 -15.62
CA ASP A 109 18.43 10.67 -15.06
C ASP A 109 18.79 10.04 -13.71
N LYS A 110 17.82 9.92 -12.79
CA LYS A 110 18.07 9.44 -11.42
C LYS A 110 17.91 7.94 -11.21
N GLY A 111 17.12 7.24 -12.03
CA GLY A 111 16.82 5.83 -11.82
C GLY A 111 16.12 5.51 -10.49
N TYR A 112 15.37 6.47 -9.92
CA TYR A 112 14.70 6.30 -8.62
C TYR A 112 13.39 5.54 -8.72
N SER A 113 12.71 5.64 -9.87
CA SER A 113 11.42 5.03 -10.13
C SER A 113 11.41 4.30 -11.47
N TYR A 114 10.53 3.30 -11.60
CA TYR A 114 10.17 2.76 -12.91
C TYR A 114 9.35 3.76 -13.75
N GLY A 115 8.60 4.63 -13.08
CA GLY A 115 7.78 5.65 -13.73
C GLY A 115 6.96 6.46 -12.73
N VAL A 116 6.85 7.74 -13.00
CA VAL A 116 6.10 8.71 -12.20
C VAL A 116 5.06 9.40 -13.07
N ARG A 117 4.04 10.02 -12.46
CA ARG A 117 3.01 10.75 -13.21
C ARG A 117 2.53 11.98 -12.47
N SER A 118 1.93 12.91 -13.21
CA SER A 118 1.15 14.01 -12.65
C SER A 118 -0.25 14.07 -13.26
N THR A 119 -1.18 14.61 -12.49
CA THR A 119 -2.56 14.85 -12.87
C THR A 119 -2.96 16.24 -12.41
N LEU A 120 -3.60 17.00 -13.31
CA LEU A 120 -4.25 18.26 -12.98
C LEU A 120 -5.67 18.20 -13.54
N ASN A 121 -6.62 17.87 -12.65
CA ASN A 121 -7.99 17.56 -13.03
C ASN A 121 -8.94 18.71 -12.71
N SER A 122 -9.76 19.09 -13.69
CA SER A 122 -10.89 20.00 -13.50
C SER A 122 -12.11 19.24 -13.00
N ASP A 123 -12.86 19.83 -12.07
CA ASP A 123 -14.15 19.27 -11.63
C ASP A 123 -15.19 20.36 -11.35
N LYS A 124 -16.46 20.00 -11.53
CA LYS A 124 -17.59 20.93 -11.30
C LYS A 124 -17.58 21.48 -9.87
N TYR A 125 -17.20 20.69 -8.89
CA TYR A 125 -17.17 21.06 -7.47
C TYR A 125 -15.76 21.42 -7.02
N VAL A 126 -14.79 20.51 -7.17
CA VAL A 126 -13.42 20.70 -6.68
C VAL A 126 -12.45 19.87 -7.51
N GLY A 127 -11.57 20.55 -8.27
CA GLY A 127 -10.49 19.89 -9.00
C GLY A 127 -9.34 19.53 -8.06
N TYR A 128 -8.33 18.83 -8.56
CA TYR A 128 -7.13 18.55 -7.79
C TYR A 128 -5.89 18.45 -8.68
N PHE A 129 -4.74 18.72 -8.07
CA PHE A 129 -3.43 18.33 -8.58
C PHE A 129 -2.92 17.12 -7.80
N SER A 130 -2.22 16.21 -8.46
CA SER A 130 -1.47 15.12 -7.83
C SER A 130 -0.22 14.80 -8.67
N ALA A 131 0.91 14.55 -8.02
CA ALA A 131 2.11 14.04 -8.67
C ALA A 131 2.80 13.00 -7.78
N GLY A 132 3.20 11.87 -8.36
CA GLY A 132 3.68 10.76 -7.55
C GLY A 132 4.06 9.51 -8.32
N GLY A 133 4.50 8.51 -7.57
CA GLY A 133 4.94 7.20 -8.06
C GLY A 133 5.62 6.38 -6.97
N SER A 134 5.97 5.14 -7.31
CA SER A 134 6.71 4.23 -6.42
C SER A 134 8.22 4.40 -6.59
N VAL A 135 8.96 4.44 -5.49
CA VAL A 135 10.43 4.57 -5.44
C VAL A 135 11.02 3.63 -4.41
N ARG A 136 12.31 3.28 -4.53
CA ARG A 136 13.02 2.53 -3.47
C ARG A 136 13.06 3.36 -2.18
N ASN A 137 12.93 2.71 -1.02
CA ASN A 137 12.87 3.40 0.28
C ASN A 137 14.04 4.36 0.51
N GLU A 138 15.25 3.90 0.21
CA GLU A 138 16.51 4.64 0.32
C GLU A 138 16.55 5.98 -0.42
N VAL A 139 15.75 6.16 -1.48
CA VAL A 139 15.72 7.39 -2.30
C VAL A 139 14.41 8.16 -2.17
N THR A 140 13.55 7.84 -1.20
CA THR A 140 12.23 8.47 -1.04
C THR A 140 12.32 9.97 -0.82
N ASP A 141 13.18 10.41 0.08
CA ASP A 141 13.41 11.81 0.37
C ASP A 141 14.01 12.54 -0.85
N SER A 142 14.94 11.90 -1.55
CA SER A 142 15.58 12.42 -2.75
C SER A 142 14.60 12.54 -3.92
N ALA A 143 13.66 11.61 -4.06
CA ALA A 143 12.59 11.67 -5.05
C ALA A 143 11.63 12.84 -4.78
N ILE A 144 11.25 13.08 -3.51
CA ILE A 144 10.42 14.24 -3.14
C ILE A 144 11.12 15.55 -3.52
N VAL A 145 12.44 15.65 -3.27
CA VAL A 145 13.23 16.81 -3.74
C VAL A 145 13.08 17.01 -5.24
N GLN A 146 13.18 15.94 -6.05
CA GLN A 146 13.09 16.05 -7.50
C GLN A 146 11.66 16.38 -8.00
N PHE A 147 10.62 15.86 -7.34
CA PHE A 147 9.25 16.29 -7.65
C PHE A 147 9.06 17.79 -7.41
N LEU A 148 9.46 18.28 -6.24
CA LEU A 148 9.33 19.70 -5.88
C LEU A 148 10.23 20.59 -6.77
N TYR A 149 11.40 20.09 -7.16
CA TYR A 149 12.30 20.75 -8.11
C TYR A 149 11.61 20.96 -9.46
N GLU A 150 11.08 19.92 -10.10
CA GLU A 150 10.39 20.07 -11.40
C GLU A 150 9.11 20.90 -11.29
N MET A 151 8.38 20.80 -10.17
CA MET A 151 7.22 21.66 -9.90
C MET A 151 7.60 23.15 -9.83
N ASN A 152 8.72 23.49 -9.17
CA ASN A 152 9.19 24.88 -9.13
C ASN A 152 9.74 25.34 -10.49
N ARG A 153 10.52 24.51 -11.19
CA ARG A 153 11.00 24.83 -12.55
C ARG A 153 9.88 25.11 -13.52
N MET A 154 8.76 24.38 -13.42
CA MET A 154 7.58 24.65 -14.24
C MET A 154 6.98 26.05 -14.00
N ARG A 155 7.14 26.60 -12.79
CA ARG A 155 6.63 27.94 -12.40
C ARG A 155 7.61 29.06 -12.76
N ASP A 156 8.90 28.78 -12.63
CA ASP A 156 9.95 29.80 -12.60
C ASP A 156 10.74 29.88 -13.92
N GLU A 157 10.88 28.78 -14.64
CA GLU A 157 11.60 28.73 -15.92
C GLU A 157 10.63 28.78 -17.10
N ALA A 158 10.99 29.55 -18.13
CA ALA A 158 10.24 29.57 -19.38
C ALA A 158 10.37 28.22 -20.11
N VAL A 159 9.25 27.70 -20.61
CA VAL A 159 9.24 26.50 -21.45
C VAL A 159 9.85 26.82 -22.81
N SER A 160 10.78 25.99 -23.28
CA SER A 160 11.36 26.18 -24.60
C SER A 160 10.34 25.93 -25.72
N ALA A 161 10.50 26.64 -26.85
CA ALA A 161 9.62 26.46 -28.01
C ALA A 161 9.60 25.00 -28.52
N GLN A 162 10.76 24.31 -28.46
CA GLN A 162 10.88 22.92 -28.87
C GLN A 162 10.10 21.96 -27.95
N GLU A 163 10.22 22.16 -26.64
CA GLU A 163 9.51 21.36 -25.65
C GLU A 163 8.00 21.56 -25.79
N LEU A 164 7.55 22.81 -25.87
CA LEU A 164 6.14 23.16 -26.09
C LEU A 164 5.59 22.53 -27.38
N GLN A 165 6.32 22.63 -28.49
CA GLN A 165 5.88 22.07 -29.75
C GLN A 165 5.79 20.54 -29.69
N SER A 166 6.75 19.89 -29.01
CA SER A 166 6.73 18.44 -28.80
C SER A 166 5.51 18.01 -27.98
N THR A 167 5.17 18.76 -26.92
CA THR A 167 3.96 18.52 -26.13
C THR A 167 2.68 18.69 -26.96
N LYS A 168 2.59 19.73 -27.79
CA LYS A 168 1.43 19.96 -28.68
C LYS A 168 1.26 18.83 -29.70
N ASN A 169 2.37 18.35 -30.27
CA ASN A 169 2.38 17.22 -31.19
C ASN A 169 1.91 15.94 -30.49
N TYR A 170 2.37 15.69 -29.26
CA TYR A 170 1.93 14.56 -28.44
C TYR A 170 0.41 14.59 -28.21
N ILE A 171 -0.13 15.73 -27.76
CA ILE A 171 -1.57 15.89 -27.50
C ILE A 171 -2.38 15.70 -28.79
N THR A 172 -1.89 16.24 -29.91
CA THR A 172 -2.55 16.10 -31.22
C THR A 172 -2.63 14.63 -31.65
N GLY A 173 -1.52 13.90 -31.58
CA GLY A 173 -1.49 12.48 -31.91
C GLY A 173 -2.35 11.63 -30.97
N PHE A 174 -2.33 11.93 -29.66
CA PHE A 174 -3.16 11.23 -28.68
C PHE A 174 -4.65 11.47 -28.93
N PHE A 175 -5.05 12.72 -29.20
CA PHE A 175 -6.43 13.08 -29.48
C PHE A 175 -6.94 12.37 -30.74
N ALA A 176 -6.16 12.34 -31.82
CA ALA A 176 -6.53 11.63 -33.05
C ALA A 176 -6.80 10.13 -32.79
N ARG A 177 -5.91 9.43 -32.08
CA ARG A 177 -6.11 8.03 -31.70
C ARG A 177 -7.33 7.85 -30.79
N ALA A 178 -7.55 8.76 -29.84
CA ALA A 178 -8.67 8.67 -28.93
C ALA A 178 -10.03 8.79 -29.64
N MET A 179 -10.08 9.51 -30.77
CA MET A 179 -11.29 9.71 -31.58
C MET A 179 -11.71 8.48 -32.38
N GLU A 180 -10.84 7.47 -32.54
CA GLU A 180 -11.19 6.18 -33.17
C GLU A 180 -12.18 5.38 -32.30
N ARG A 181 -12.30 5.71 -31.01
CA ARG A 181 -13.15 5.03 -30.05
C ARG A 181 -14.54 5.69 -29.94
N PRO A 182 -15.65 4.98 -30.25
CA PRO A 182 -17.00 5.53 -30.13
C PRO A 182 -17.33 6.08 -28.74
N GLU A 183 -16.80 5.47 -27.68
CA GLU A 183 -17.04 5.89 -26.29
C GLU A 183 -16.39 7.26 -26.00
N THR A 184 -15.29 7.60 -26.68
CA THR A 184 -14.69 8.93 -26.58
C THR A 184 -15.66 9.97 -27.13
N VAL A 185 -16.18 9.76 -28.33
CA VAL A 185 -17.12 10.70 -28.96
C VAL A 185 -18.37 10.88 -28.08
N ALA A 186 -18.86 9.80 -27.45
CA ALA A 186 -20.03 9.85 -26.58
C ALA A 186 -19.73 10.68 -25.32
N ARG A 187 -18.55 10.51 -24.74
CA ARG A 187 -18.07 11.32 -23.61
C ARG A 187 -17.91 12.79 -23.98
N LEU A 188 -17.44 13.12 -25.18
CA LEU A 188 -17.35 14.51 -25.64
C LEU A 188 -18.75 15.15 -25.73
N ALA A 189 -19.70 14.49 -26.39
CA ALA A 189 -21.07 14.97 -26.50
C ALA A 189 -21.73 15.16 -25.12
N LEU A 190 -21.54 14.17 -24.24
CA LEU A 190 -22.02 14.21 -22.86
C LEU A 190 -21.42 15.40 -22.09
N ASN A 191 -20.12 15.62 -22.17
CA ASN A 191 -19.43 16.71 -21.49
C ASN A 191 -19.85 18.08 -22.03
N THR A 192 -20.05 18.22 -23.34
CA THR A 192 -20.58 19.45 -23.95
C THR A 192 -21.93 19.82 -23.34
N ALA A 193 -22.84 18.86 -23.22
CA ALA A 193 -24.14 19.09 -22.62
C ALA A 193 -24.05 19.33 -21.10
N ARG A 194 -23.33 18.44 -20.39
CA ARG A 194 -23.20 18.45 -18.92
C ARG A 194 -22.57 19.73 -18.39
N TYR A 195 -21.53 20.22 -19.05
CA TYR A 195 -20.79 21.42 -18.64
C TYR A 195 -21.16 22.67 -19.44
N LYS A 196 -22.17 22.58 -20.32
CA LYS A 196 -22.64 23.68 -21.16
C LYS A 196 -21.51 24.32 -21.98
N LEU A 197 -20.65 23.48 -22.55
CA LEU A 197 -19.54 23.95 -23.36
C LEU A 197 -20.06 24.54 -24.68
N PRO A 198 -19.30 25.46 -25.32
CA PRO A 198 -19.58 25.88 -26.69
C PRO A 198 -19.73 24.68 -27.63
N LYS A 199 -20.67 24.75 -28.58
CA LYS A 199 -20.95 23.63 -29.50
C LYS A 199 -19.72 23.23 -30.32
N ASP A 200 -18.84 24.18 -30.58
CA ASP A 200 -17.60 24.04 -31.33
C ASP A 200 -16.38 23.82 -30.42
N TYR A 201 -16.55 23.62 -29.11
CA TYR A 201 -15.44 23.45 -28.15
C TYR A 201 -14.46 22.35 -28.58
N TYR A 202 -14.98 21.15 -28.86
CA TYR A 202 -14.14 20.03 -29.28
C TYR A 202 -13.70 20.11 -30.75
N ALA A 203 -14.46 20.79 -31.60
CA ALA A 203 -14.05 21.06 -32.99
C ALA A 203 -12.84 22.01 -33.03
N ASN A 204 -12.80 22.99 -32.13
CA ASN A 204 -11.69 23.93 -31.97
C ASN A 204 -10.60 23.43 -31.00
N TYR A 205 -10.72 22.23 -30.43
CA TYR A 205 -9.82 21.78 -29.36
C TYR A 205 -8.35 21.80 -29.80
N LEU A 206 -8.02 21.18 -30.93
CA LEU A 206 -6.64 21.15 -31.42
C LEU A 206 -6.14 22.53 -31.85
N LYS A 207 -7.02 23.39 -32.38
CA LYS A 207 -6.69 24.80 -32.68
C LYS A 207 -6.30 25.53 -31.39
N ASN A 208 -7.08 25.36 -30.33
CA ASN A 208 -6.84 26.00 -29.05
C ASN A 208 -5.59 25.45 -28.35
N VAL A 209 -5.33 24.14 -28.42
CA VAL A 209 -4.07 23.52 -27.94
C VAL A 209 -2.86 24.12 -28.65
N ASN A 210 -2.93 24.27 -29.98
CA ASN A 210 -1.83 24.83 -30.76
C ASN A 210 -1.60 26.33 -30.50
N ALA A 211 -2.64 27.05 -30.07
CA ALA A 211 -2.55 28.47 -29.72
C ALA A 211 -1.93 28.75 -28.34
N VAL A 212 -1.78 27.73 -27.48
CA VAL A 212 -1.18 27.90 -26.13
C VAL A 212 0.26 28.40 -26.25
N THR A 213 0.59 29.44 -25.51
CA THR A 213 1.92 30.08 -25.48
C THR A 213 2.72 29.66 -24.24
N ALA A 214 4.04 29.90 -24.24
CA ALA A 214 4.89 29.59 -23.10
C ALA A 214 4.56 30.48 -21.88
N GLU A 215 4.18 31.74 -22.14
CA GLU A 215 3.78 32.72 -21.15
C GLU A 215 2.50 32.28 -20.43
N GLN A 216 1.48 31.85 -21.19
CA GLN A 216 0.25 31.29 -20.64
C GLN A 216 0.49 30.04 -19.80
N LEU A 217 1.43 29.18 -20.22
CA LEU A 217 1.82 28.02 -19.41
C LEU A 217 2.48 28.42 -18.10
N GLN A 218 3.35 29.43 -18.11
CA GLN A 218 4.02 29.90 -16.91
C GLN A 218 3.02 30.56 -15.93
N GLU A 219 2.09 31.36 -16.43
CA GLU A 219 1.00 31.94 -15.63
C GLU A 219 0.12 30.84 -15.02
N ALA A 220 -0.28 29.84 -15.82
CA ALA A 220 -1.04 28.70 -15.33
C ALA A 220 -0.25 27.86 -14.31
N ALA A 221 1.06 27.67 -14.52
CA ALA A 221 1.93 26.96 -13.59
C ALA A 221 1.97 27.66 -12.23
N ARG A 222 2.17 28.99 -12.22
CA ARG A 222 2.16 29.78 -10.98
C ARG A 222 0.82 29.72 -10.25
N LYS A 223 -0.29 29.59 -10.99
CA LYS A 223 -1.65 29.53 -10.45
C LYS A 223 -2.04 28.15 -9.93
N TYR A 224 -1.61 27.06 -10.59
CA TYR A 224 -2.12 25.70 -10.32
C TYR A 224 -1.09 24.71 -9.81
N ILE A 225 0.21 24.98 -9.95
CA ILE A 225 1.29 24.15 -9.42
C ILE A 225 1.81 24.81 -8.15
N LEU A 226 1.45 24.23 -7.00
CA LEU A 226 1.61 24.83 -5.67
C LEU A 226 2.49 23.95 -4.76
N PRO A 227 3.80 23.82 -5.03
CA PRO A 227 4.69 22.97 -4.22
C PRO A 227 4.79 23.42 -2.75
N GLY A 228 4.52 24.70 -2.46
CA GLY A 228 4.49 25.24 -1.10
C GLY A 228 3.14 25.09 -0.37
N GLN A 229 2.13 24.50 -0.99
CA GLN A 229 0.77 24.32 -0.43
C GLN A 229 0.25 22.93 -0.80
N ALA A 230 1.02 21.90 -0.41
CA ALA A 230 0.75 20.52 -0.81
C ALA A 230 0.68 19.57 0.39
N TYR A 231 -0.20 18.57 0.29
CA TYR A 231 -0.09 17.37 1.10
C TYR A 231 0.91 16.43 0.42
N ILE A 232 1.98 16.06 1.12
CA ILE A 232 2.96 15.07 0.67
C ILE A 232 2.65 13.79 1.44
N VAL A 233 1.96 12.86 0.79
CA VAL A 233 1.58 11.57 1.37
C VAL A 233 2.63 10.54 0.97
N VAL A 234 3.16 9.82 1.96
CA VAL A 234 4.10 8.71 1.75
C VAL A 234 3.56 7.46 2.42
N VAL A 235 3.52 6.36 1.67
CA VAL A 235 3.22 5.03 2.20
C VAL A 235 4.47 4.16 2.02
N GLY A 236 5.06 3.68 3.10
CA GLY A 236 6.32 2.93 3.04
C GLY A 236 6.73 2.36 4.40
N ASN A 237 7.93 1.79 4.49
CA ASN A 237 8.47 1.32 5.77
C ASN A 237 8.89 2.51 6.64
N LYS A 238 8.18 2.75 7.76
CA LYS A 238 8.45 3.90 8.65
C LYS A 238 9.89 3.95 9.12
N ALA A 239 10.47 2.81 9.50
CA ALA A 239 11.81 2.73 10.07
C ALA A 239 12.93 3.16 9.10
N GLU A 240 12.70 3.04 7.79
CA GLU A 240 13.71 3.39 6.78
C GLU A 240 13.56 4.82 6.23
N VAL A 241 12.35 5.37 6.34
CA VAL A 241 11.90 6.51 5.52
C VAL A 241 11.48 7.71 6.36
N ALA A 242 10.69 7.51 7.42
CA ALA A 242 9.89 8.58 8.03
C ALA A 242 10.76 9.73 8.59
N ASP A 243 11.88 9.41 9.24
CA ASP A 243 12.77 10.39 9.88
C ASP A 243 13.36 11.41 8.90
N LYS A 244 13.46 11.04 7.61
CA LYS A 244 14.03 11.91 6.56
C LYS A 244 13.00 12.91 6.02
N LEU A 245 11.72 12.76 6.35
CA LEU A 245 10.64 13.48 5.67
C LEU A 245 10.19 14.75 6.39
N GLY A 246 10.47 14.90 7.69
CA GLY A 246 10.05 16.08 8.46
C GLY A 246 10.48 17.41 7.82
N ARG A 247 11.63 17.43 7.14
CA ARG A 247 12.16 18.61 6.43
C ARG A 247 11.26 19.15 5.30
N PHE A 248 10.31 18.35 4.80
CA PHE A 248 9.39 18.78 3.75
C PHE A 248 8.09 19.35 4.31
N ALA A 249 7.82 19.19 5.61
CA ALA A 249 6.66 19.78 6.26
C ALA A 249 6.97 21.22 6.68
N GLY A 250 6.02 22.14 6.51
CA GLY A 250 6.13 23.50 7.05
C GLY A 250 6.29 23.52 8.57
N SER A 251 5.67 22.56 9.26
CA SER A 251 5.80 22.34 10.71
C SER A 251 7.13 21.69 11.14
N GLY A 252 7.89 21.11 10.19
CA GLY A 252 9.06 20.29 10.49
C GLY A 252 8.76 18.86 10.97
N ALA A 253 7.49 18.47 11.10
CA ALA A 253 7.06 17.18 11.65
C ALA A 253 6.18 16.37 10.68
N VAL A 254 6.32 15.05 10.74
CA VAL A 254 5.51 14.09 9.98
C VAL A 254 4.24 13.73 10.75
N THR A 255 3.09 13.78 10.09
CA THR A 255 1.82 13.29 10.67
C THR A 255 1.60 11.84 10.27
N PHE A 256 1.40 10.95 11.24
CA PHE A 256 1.22 9.52 10.98
C PHE A 256 -0.26 9.14 10.88
N PHE A 257 -0.56 8.19 10.00
CA PHE A 257 -1.90 7.68 9.74
C PHE A 257 -1.90 6.15 9.68
N ASP A 258 -3.02 5.54 10.04
CA ASP A 258 -3.26 4.12 9.82
C ASP A 258 -3.63 3.84 8.34
N LEU A 259 -3.76 2.56 7.97
CA LEU A 259 -4.16 2.15 6.62
C LEU A 259 -5.58 2.60 6.22
N SER A 260 -6.41 3.00 7.18
CA SER A 260 -7.77 3.52 6.96
C SER A 260 -7.79 5.05 6.82
N GLY A 261 -6.64 5.71 6.94
CA GLY A 261 -6.51 7.16 6.88
C GLY A 261 -6.94 7.87 8.17
N ASN A 262 -7.07 7.15 9.28
CA ASN A 262 -7.25 7.80 10.58
C ASN A 262 -5.90 8.33 11.07
N PRO A 263 -5.84 9.56 11.59
CA PRO A 263 -4.61 10.04 12.21
C PRO A 263 -4.27 9.13 13.37
N LEU A 264 -3.07 8.56 13.34
CA LEU A 264 -2.51 7.97 14.54
C LEU A 264 -2.27 9.15 15.47
N SER A 265 -2.88 9.12 16.65
CA SER A 265 -2.50 10.08 17.67
C SER A 265 -0.99 10.00 17.77
N SER A 266 -0.32 11.15 17.70
CA SER A 266 1.06 11.30 18.13
C SER A 266 1.12 11.11 19.65
N SER A 267 0.52 10.05 20.17
CA SER A 267 0.93 9.46 21.42
C SER A 267 2.30 8.85 21.15
N GLU A 268 3.29 9.73 20.99
CA GLU A 268 4.37 9.81 21.95
C GLU A 268 3.78 9.84 23.37
N GLU A 269 3.01 8.82 23.76
CA GLU A 269 3.00 8.46 25.16
C GLU A 269 4.44 8.06 25.38
N ALA A 270 5.14 8.95 26.07
CA ALA A 270 6.52 8.73 26.44
C ALA A 270 6.60 7.29 26.96
N LEU A 271 7.45 6.50 26.30
CA LEU A 271 7.76 5.16 26.79
C LEU A 271 8.12 5.32 28.27
N PRO A 272 7.65 4.42 29.14
CA PRO A 272 8.01 4.48 30.56
C PRO A 272 9.52 4.64 30.69
N GLU A 273 9.95 5.62 31.49
CA GLU A 273 11.35 5.99 31.59
C GLU A 273 12.20 4.75 31.98
N GLY A 274 13.19 4.43 31.16
CA GLY A 274 14.06 3.25 31.36
C GLY A 274 13.52 1.93 30.80
N LEU A 275 12.33 1.87 30.20
CA LEU A 275 11.82 0.66 29.56
C LEU A 275 12.61 0.36 28.27
N THR A 276 13.23 -0.81 28.21
CA THR A 276 13.95 -1.28 27.02
C THR A 276 13.11 -2.27 26.19
N ALA A 277 13.49 -2.50 24.94
CA ALA A 277 12.88 -3.54 24.12
C ALA A 277 13.00 -4.93 24.78
N LEU A 278 14.15 -5.20 25.41
CA LEU A 278 14.40 -6.47 26.10
C LEU A 278 13.48 -6.64 27.32
N ASP A 279 13.14 -5.56 28.03
CA ASP A 279 12.18 -5.63 29.15
C ASP A 279 10.78 -6.02 28.68
N VAL A 280 10.32 -5.47 27.56
CA VAL A 280 9.03 -5.84 26.97
C VAL A 280 9.03 -7.32 26.54
N VAL A 281 10.13 -7.78 25.93
CA VAL A 281 10.31 -9.20 25.58
C VAL A 281 10.34 -10.09 26.82
N ASN A 282 11.01 -9.68 27.89
CA ASN A 282 11.05 -10.41 29.15
C ASN A 282 9.66 -10.49 29.81
N ASN A 283 8.87 -9.42 29.73
CA ASN A 283 7.49 -9.41 30.21
C ASN A 283 6.61 -10.39 29.42
N TYR A 284 6.82 -10.47 28.10
CA TYR A 284 6.16 -11.48 27.27
C TYR A 284 6.54 -12.90 27.68
N LEU A 285 7.84 -13.19 27.81
CA LEU A 285 8.33 -14.50 28.25
C LEU A 285 7.73 -14.88 29.61
N ALA A 286 7.67 -13.95 30.56
CA ALA A 286 7.02 -14.16 31.85
C ALA A 286 5.51 -14.42 31.72
N ALA A 287 4.80 -13.68 30.85
CA ALA A 287 3.36 -13.81 30.64
C ALA A 287 2.96 -15.16 30.01
N ILE A 288 3.85 -15.80 29.25
CA ILE A 288 3.57 -17.08 28.59
C ILE A 288 4.06 -18.31 29.37
N GLY A 289 4.79 -18.16 30.48
CA GLY A 289 5.26 -19.32 31.28
C GLY A 289 6.61 -19.11 31.98
N GLY A 290 7.36 -18.08 31.59
CA GLY A 290 8.68 -17.76 32.15
C GLY A 290 9.82 -18.53 31.49
N ARG A 291 11.01 -17.92 31.49
CA ARG A 291 12.20 -18.44 30.78
C ARG A 291 12.52 -19.91 31.10
N GLU A 292 12.58 -20.27 32.38
CA GLU A 292 12.96 -21.63 32.81
C GLU A 292 12.03 -22.70 32.23
N GLN A 293 10.72 -22.44 32.20
CA GLN A 293 9.74 -23.38 31.65
C GLN A 293 9.81 -23.46 30.13
N LEU A 294 10.03 -22.33 29.45
CA LEU A 294 10.15 -22.28 28.00
C LEU A 294 11.44 -22.96 27.51
N GLU A 295 12.56 -22.78 28.22
CA GLU A 295 13.84 -23.46 27.94
C GLU A 295 13.77 -24.97 28.22
N ALA A 296 12.90 -25.40 29.15
CA ALA A 296 12.69 -26.81 29.45
C ALA A 296 11.86 -27.56 28.38
N VAL A 297 11.32 -26.86 27.38
CA VAL A 297 10.56 -27.49 26.28
C VAL A 297 11.50 -28.22 25.33
N LYS A 298 11.31 -29.54 25.25
CA LYS A 298 12.06 -30.48 24.42
C LYS A 298 11.39 -30.76 23.09
N ASP A 299 10.08 -30.59 22.99
CA ASP A 299 9.34 -30.69 21.74
C ASP A 299 7.97 -30.01 21.86
N LEU A 300 7.45 -29.54 20.72
CA LEU A 300 6.12 -28.93 20.60
C LEU A 300 5.43 -29.47 19.34
N THR A 301 4.18 -29.91 19.49
CA THR A 301 3.28 -30.21 18.37
C THR A 301 2.04 -29.34 18.45
N LEU A 302 1.69 -28.68 17.36
CA LEU A 302 0.45 -27.91 17.17
C LEU A 302 -0.33 -28.51 16.01
N ASN A 303 -1.57 -28.93 16.27
CA ASN A 303 -2.51 -29.28 15.22
C ASN A 303 -3.51 -28.15 15.05
N MET A 304 -3.63 -27.64 13.84
CA MET A 304 -4.45 -26.49 13.50
C MET A 304 -5.39 -26.82 12.35
N SER A 305 -6.56 -26.19 12.32
CA SER A 305 -7.55 -26.37 11.27
C SER A 305 -8.14 -25.05 10.79
N THR A 306 -8.63 -25.05 9.55
CA THR A 306 -9.47 -23.98 8.99
C THR A 306 -10.26 -24.46 7.78
N THR A 307 -11.10 -23.59 7.23
CA THR A 307 -11.83 -23.85 5.98
C THR A 307 -11.50 -22.80 4.93
N VAL A 308 -11.00 -23.23 3.77
CA VAL A 308 -10.66 -22.36 2.64
C VAL A 308 -11.58 -22.68 1.47
N GLN A 309 -12.41 -21.71 1.05
CA GLN A 309 -13.38 -21.89 -0.05
C GLN A 309 -14.28 -23.14 0.10
N GLY A 310 -14.62 -23.49 1.35
CA GLY A 310 -15.42 -24.68 1.68
C GLY A 310 -14.64 -25.99 1.79
N MET A 311 -13.33 -26.00 1.49
CA MET A 311 -12.45 -27.15 1.69
C MET A 311 -11.81 -27.10 3.08
N ALA A 312 -11.80 -28.23 3.78
CA ALA A 312 -11.13 -28.36 5.07
C ALA A 312 -9.61 -28.37 4.87
N MET A 313 -8.91 -27.53 5.62
CA MET A 313 -7.45 -27.48 5.67
C MET A 313 -7.01 -27.83 7.09
N GLN A 314 -6.04 -28.73 7.21
CA GLN A 314 -5.39 -29.09 8.46
C GLN A 314 -3.89 -28.82 8.34
N MET A 315 -3.28 -28.37 9.42
CA MET A 315 -1.86 -28.11 9.51
C MET A 315 -1.32 -28.71 10.80
N THR A 316 -0.31 -29.57 10.69
CA THR A 316 0.46 -30.06 11.83
C THR A 316 1.82 -29.38 11.79
N LEU A 317 2.14 -28.61 12.84
CA LEU A 317 3.45 -28.02 13.04
C LEU A 317 4.14 -28.72 14.22
N GLN A 318 5.36 -29.18 13.99
CA GLN A 318 6.18 -29.90 14.96
C GLN A 318 7.54 -29.23 15.03
N ARG A 319 8.04 -29.00 16.25
CA ARG A 319 9.35 -28.39 16.50
C ARG A 319 10.07 -29.08 17.63
N LYS A 320 11.40 -29.12 17.54
CA LYS A 320 12.26 -29.77 18.53
C LYS A 320 13.64 -29.07 18.58
N PRO A 321 14.16 -28.68 19.76
CA PRO A 321 15.47 -28.07 19.86
C PRO A 321 16.62 -29.00 19.39
N PRO A 322 17.78 -28.45 18.96
CA PRO A 322 18.07 -27.02 18.92
C PRO A 322 17.27 -26.26 17.85
N GLU A 323 17.09 -26.80 16.65
CA GLU A 323 16.46 -26.08 15.52
C GLU A 323 15.81 -27.04 14.51
N LYS A 324 15.02 -28.02 14.95
CA LYS A 324 14.32 -28.95 14.05
C LYS A 324 12.86 -28.57 13.87
N MET A 325 12.36 -28.68 12.64
CA MET A 325 10.98 -28.32 12.29
C MET A 325 10.40 -29.30 11.27
N ALA A 326 9.15 -29.68 11.46
CA ALA A 326 8.35 -30.33 10.44
C ALA A 326 6.98 -29.65 10.37
N MET A 327 6.52 -29.37 9.17
CA MET A 327 5.22 -28.78 8.91
C MET A 327 4.53 -29.60 7.82
N LYS A 328 3.31 -30.03 8.10
CA LYS A 328 2.49 -30.78 7.15
C LYS A 328 1.17 -30.05 6.97
N VAL A 329 0.81 -29.74 5.73
CA VAL A 329 -0.45 -29.10 5.36
C VAL A 329 -1.26 -30.07 4.51
N GLU A 330 -2.48 -30.34 4.95
CA GLU A 330 -3.41 -31.26 4.31
C GLU A 330 -4.67 -30.51 3.88
N MET A 331 -5.11 -30.71 2.64
CA MET A 331 -6.36 -30.14 2.12
C MET A 331 -7.30 -31.28 1.73
N ASN A 332 -8.46 -31.35 2.39
CA ASN A 332 -9.42 -32.44 2.26
C ASN A 332 -8.80 -33.85 2.45
N GLY A 333 -7.83 -33.96 3.35
CA GLY A 333 -7.12 -35.21 3.66
C GLY A 333 -5.97 -35.59 2.72
N MET A 334 -5.67 -34.76 1.71
CA MET A 334 -4.49 -34.94 0.85
C MET A 334 -3.37 -34.00 1.29
N VAL A 335 -2.15 -34.51 1.41
CA VAL A 335 -0.96 -33.68 1.69
C VAL A 335 -0.68 -32.78 0.49
N VAL A 336 -0.79 -31.46 0.68
CA VAL A 336 -0.55 -30.46 -0.37
C VAL A 336 0.79 -29.77 -0.22
N ASN A 337 1.28 -29.66 1.02
CA ASN A 337 2.59 -29.11 1.33
C ASN A 337 3.19 -29.84 2.53
N GLU A 338 4.46 -30.18 2.44
CA GLU A 338 5.25 -30.69 3.55
C GLU A 338 6.59 -29.95 3.59
N THR A 339 7.03 -29.56 4.78
CA THR A 339 8.33 -28.94 5.00
C THR A 339 9.03 -29.65 6.15
N ARG A 340 10.30 -30.02 5.97
CA ARG A 340 11.14 -30.63 7.01
C ARG A 340 12.47 -29.90 7.10
N PHE A 341 12.98 -29.75 8.31
CA PHE A 341 14.28 -29.16 8.58
C PHE A 341 14.95 -29.90 9.72
N ASP A 342 16.13 -30.46 9.46
CA ASP A 342 16.88 -31.29 10.41
C ASP A 342 17.84 -30.49 11.32
N GLY A 343 17.83 -29.15 11.20
CA GLY A 343 18.77 -28.22 11.84
C GLY A 343 19.91 -27.76 10.92
N LYS A 344 20.08 -28.40 9.75
CA LYS A 344 21.09 -28.03 8.75
C LYS A 344 20.55 -28.00 7.33
N ARG A 345 19.66 -28.94 6.99
CA ARG A 345 19.11 -29.14 5.65
C ARG A 345 17.60 -29.03 5.70
N GLY A 346 17.04 -28.37 4.69
CA GLY A 346 15.60 -28.25 4.52
C GLY A 346 15.11 -29.06 3.33
N LEU A 347 13.87 -29.53 3.40
CA LEU A 347 13.12 -30.11 2.30
C LEU A 347 11.75 -29.46 2.28
N VAL A 348 11.34 -28.97 1.12
CA VAL A 348 9.98 -28.51 0.87
C VAL A 348 9.39 -29.40 -0.22
N SER A 349 8.26 -30.02 0.05
CA SER A 349 7.47 -30.78 -0.92
C SER A 349 6.15 -30.05 -1.15
N ALA A 350 5.93 -29.59 -2.38
CA ALA A 350 4.69 -28.91 -2.78
C ALA A 350 4.01 -29.71 -3.89
N MET A 351 2.77 -30.17 -3.67
CA MET A 351 2.03 -31.03 -4.61
C MET A 351 2.84 -32.26 -5.09
N GLY A 352 3.68 -32.81 -4.20
CA GLY A 352 4.56 -33.95 -4.50
C GLY A 352 5.85 -33.61 -5.25
N GLN A 353 6.11 -32.34 -5.56
CA GLN A 353 7.41 -31.90 -6.07
C GLN A 353 8.31 -31.48 -4.91
N GLU A 354 9.46 -32.13 -4.80
CA GLU A 354 10.43 -31.87 -3.75
C GLU A 354 11.52 -30.89 -4.20
N GLN A 355 11.85 -29.98 -3.29
CA GLN A 355 12.95 -29.04 -3.40
C GLN A 355 13.76 -29.09 -2.11
N LYS A 356 15.06 -29.36 -2.25
CA LYS A 356 16.03 -29.26 -1.15
C LYS A 356 16.40 -27.79 -0.95
N LEU A 357 16.47 -27.36 0.32
CA LEU A 357 16.92 -26.04 0.72
C LEU A 357 18.38 -26.12 1.16
N GLU A 358 19.22 -25.25 0.60
CA GLU A 358 20.66 -25.16 0.87
C GLU A 358 21.08 -23.68 1.03
N GLY A 359 22.27 -23.44 1.58
CA GLY A 359 22.82 -22.09 1.72
C GLY A 359 21.95 -21.15 2.56
N GLU A 360 21.70 -19.94 2.06
CA GLU A 360 20.90 -18.92 2.75
C GLU A 360 19.45 -19.38 3.01
N ASP A 361 18.85 -20.14 2.09
CA ASP A 361 17.48 -20.65 2.25
C ASP A 361 17.39 -21.61 3.45
N ALA A 362 18.39 -22.48 3.64
CA ALA A 362 18.44 -23.37 4.80
C ALA A 362 18.75 -22.62 6.10
N GLU A 363 19.54 -21.56 6.06
CA GLU A 363 19.85 -20.73 7.22
C GLU A 363 18.59 -19.97 7.71
N SER A 364 17.76 -19.47 6.78
CA SER A 364 16.48 -18.80 7.10
C SER A 364 15.46 -19.72 7.80
N MET A 365 15.64 -21.05 7.72
CA MET A 365 14.77 -22.01 8.40
C MET A 365 15.05 -22.11 9.90
N LYS A 366 16.23 -21.70 10.37
CA LYS A 366 16.62 -21.81 11.78
C LYS A 366 15.73 -20.98 12.69
N SER A 367 15.52 -19.71 12.36
CA SER A 367 14.63 -18.81 13.11
C SER A 367 13.18 -19.34 13.12
N GLN A 368 12.74 -19.96 12.02
CA GLN A 368 11.44 -20.60 11.91
C GLN A 368 11.32 -21.92 12.67
N ALA A 369 12.43 -22.60 12.93
CA ALA A 369 12.45 -23.88 13.64
C ALA A 369 12.49 -23.72 15.17
N MET A 370 12.86 -22.53 15.66
CA MET A 370 12.82 -22.22 17.09
C MET A 370 11.40 -22.26 17.63
N ILE A 371 11.23 -22.86 18.81
CA ILE A 371 9.93 -22.91 19.50
C ILE A 371 9.58 -21.50 20.02
N PHE A 372 10.52 -20.87 20.72
CA PHE A 372 10.40 -19.52 21.29
C PHE A 372 11.63 -18.68 20.91
N PRO A 373 11.65 -18.07 19.71
CA PRO A 373 12.80 -17.27 19.26
C PRO A 373 13.13 -16.10 20.19
N GLU A 374 12.14 -15.61 20.95
CA GLU A 374 12.30 -14.50 21.89
C GLU A 374 13.24 -14.81 23.06
N LEU A 375 13.51 -16.09 23.35
CA LEU A 375 14.52 -16.49 24.33
C LEU A 375 15.93 -16.02 23.92
N HIS A 376 16.18 -15.90 22.62
CA HIS A 376 17.49 -15.57 22.03
C HIS A 376 17.68 -14.10 21.72
N TYR A 377 16.66 -13.26 21.92
CA TYR A 377 16.73 -11.83 21.57
C TYR A 377 17.73 -11.03 22.42
N GLY A 378 18.25 -11.60 23.52
CA GLY A 378 19.36 -11.03 24.30
C GLY A 378 20.75 -11.52 23.86
N ASP A 379 20.83 -12.46 22.91
CA ASP A 379 22.09 -13.04 22.45
C ASP A 379 22.86 -12.07 21.54
N LYS A 380 24.18 -12.27 21.43
CA LYS A 380 25.03 -11.42 20.57
C LYS A 380 24.57 -11.52 19.11
N GLY A 381 24.37 -10.36 18.48
CA GLY A 381 24.02 -10.23 17.06
C GLY A 381 22.56 -9.88 16.81
N TYR A 382 21.69 -9.95 17.82
CA TYR A 382 20.33 -9.41 17.73
C TYR A 382 20.34 -7.91 18.04
N GLU A 383 19.64 -7.13 17.22
CA GLU A 383 19.37 -5.72 17.50
C GLU A 383 17.87 -5.53 17.72
N LEU A 384 17.49 -4.99 18.88
CA LEU A 384 16.11 -4.70 19.23
C LEU A 384 15.91 -3.20 19.41
N VAL A 385 14.88 -2.66 18.77
CA VAL A 385 14.47 -1.26 18.91
C VAL A 385 13.03 -1.22 19.42
N LEU A 386 12.83 -0.59 20.59
CA LEU A 386 11.49 -0.29 21.11
C LEU A 386 10.98 0.97 20.40
N ASP A 387 10.15 0.75 19.40
CA ASP A 387 9.70 1.76 18.43
C ASP A 387 8.28 2.24 18.76
N GLY A 388 8.10 2.62 20.03
CA GLY A 388 6.92 3.28 20.55
C GLY A 388 5.78 2.34 21.00
N VAL A 389 4.65 2.97 21.32
CA VAL A 389 3.38 2.33 21.66
C VAL A 389 2.34 2.72 20.62
N GLU A 390 1.62 1.75 20.08
CA GLU A 390 0.61 1.99 19.05
C GLU A 390 -0.75 1.40 19.47
N PRO A 391 -1.85 2.07 19.11
CA PRO A 391 -3.17 1.49 19.26
C PRO A 391 -3.37 0.37 18.21
N LEU A 392 -3.65 -0.84 18.69
CA LEU A 392 -4.00 -2.01 17.90
C LEU A 392 -5.37 -2.54 18.38
N ASP A 393 -6.38 -2.50 17.52
CA ASP A 393 -7.76 -2.94 17.83
C ASP A 393 -8.34 -2.35 19.13
N GLY A 394 -8.05 -1.08 19.40
CA GLY A 394 -8.51 -0.37 20.60
C GLY A 394 -7.72 -0.69 21.88
N LYS A 395 -6.70 -1.54 21.81
CA LYS A 395 -5.73 -1.80 22.89
C LYS A 395 -4.40 -1.15 22.57
N LYS A 396 -3.58 -0.89 23.58
CA LYS A 396 -2.23 -0.37 23.40
C LYS A 396 -1.26 -1.52 23.28
N ALA A 397 -0.35 -1.46 22.31
CA ALA A 397 0.72 -2.44 22.15
C ALA A 397 2.07 -1.75 21.96
N TYR A 398 3.10 -2.23 22.69
CA TYR A 398 4.49 -1.88 22.42
C TYR A 398 4.92 -2.47 21.09
N ARG A 399 5.54 -1.65 20.25
CA ARG A 399 6.07 -2.05 18.96
C ARG A 399 7.58 -2.25 19.07
N ILE A 400 8.06 -3.44 18.70
CA ILE A 400 9.49 -3.77 18.72
C ILE A 400 9.92 -4.18 17.31
N LEU A 401 10.97 -3.55 16.83
CA LEU A 401 11.70 -4.00 15.64
C LEU A 401 12.85 -4.90 16.10
N ALA A 402 12.90 -6.11 15.58
CA ALA A 402 13.99 -7.04 15.80
C ALA A 402 14.73 -7.26 14.48
N THR A 403 16.04 -7.06 14.49
CA THR A 403 16.95 -7.44 13.41
C THR A 403 17.75 -8.65 13.88
N GLU A 404 17.65 -9.73 13.12
CA GLU A 404 18.35 -10.99 13.40
C GLU A 404 19.82 -10.92 12.94
N PRO A 405 20.71 -11.80 13.44
CA PRO A 405 22.10 -11.87 12.96
C PRO A 405 22.23 -12.14 11.45
N SER A 406 21.20 -12.75 10.84
CA SER A 406 21.08 -12.95 9.39
C SER A 406 20.82 -11.65 8.62
N GLY A 407 20.40 -10.58 9.29
CA GLY A 407 19.93 -9.33 8.70
C GLY A 407 18.42 -9.27 8.47
N GLU A 408 17.69 -10.36 8.70
CA GLU A 408 16.22 -10.35 8.59
C GLU A 408 15.58 -9.45 9.65
N GLN A 409 14.54 -8.72 9.24
CA GLN A 409 13.81 -7.81 10.12
C GLN A 409 12.38 -8.28 10.37
N SER A 410 11.94 -8.17 11.62
CA SER A 410 10.56 -8.38 12.02
C SER A 410 10.06 -7.27 12.94
N THR A 411 8.77 -6.97 12.87
CA THR A 411 8.08 -6.02 13.76
C THR A 411 7.07 -6.78 14.59
N SER A 412 7.30 -6.87 15.89
CA SER A 412 6.40 -7.52 16.85
C SER A 412 5.65 -6.48 17.69
N TYR A 413 4.38 -6.76 17.99
CA TYR A 413 3.50 -5.94 18.82
C TYR A 413 3.12 -6.72 20.07
N TYR A 414 3.34 -6.13 21.23
CA TYR A 414 3.09 -6.73 22.54
C TYR A 414 2.06 -5.90 23.30
N ASP A 415 0.93 -6.50 23.66
CA ASP A 415 -0.13 -5.81 24.40
C ASP A 415 0.37 -5.30 25.75
N VAL A 416 0.16 -4.01 26.03
CA VAL A 416 0.70 -3.32 27.21
C VAL A 416 0.13 -3.87 28.52
N GLN A 417 -1.11 -4.39 28.51
CA GLN A 417 -1.79 -4.86 29.72
C GLN A 417 -1.44 -6.29 30.07
N THR A 418 -1.39 -7.16 29.06
CA THR A 418 -1.22 -8.61 29.23
C THR A 418 0.21 -9.07 29.02
N GLY A 419 1.05 -8.25 28.36
CA GLY A 419 2.40 -8.61 27.93
C GLY A 419 2.42 -9.58 26.74
N LEU A 420 1.26 -10.05 26.26
CA LEU A 420 1.19 -11.04 25.19
C LEU A 420 1.53 -10.43 23.84
N LYS A 421 2.25 -11.18 23.01
CA LYS A 421 2.44 -10.84 21.60
C LYS A 421 1.10 -10.95 20.88
N VAL A 422 0.66 -9.90 20.22
CA VAL A 422 -0.64 -9.85 19.54
C VAL A 422 -0.52 -9.78 18.02
N LYS A 423 0.64 -9.34 17.52
CA LYS A 423 0.89 -9.25 16.09
C LYS A 423 2.38 -9.36 15.81
N VAL A 424 2.73 -10.01 14.71
CA VAL A 424 4.09 -9.98 14.14
C VAL A 424 4.01 -9.77 12.65
N ILE A 425 4.84 -8.87 12.14
CA ILE A 425 5.03 -8.61 10.71
C ILE A 425 6.46 -9.01 10.37
N SER A 426 6.63 -9.85 9.37
CA SER A 426 7.94 -10.21 8.84
C SER A 426 7.96 -10.09 7.33
N THR A 427 9.13 -9.77 6.78
CA THR A 427 9.34 -9.77 5.34
C THR A 427 10.18 -10.98 5.00
N ARG A 428 9.71 -11.78 4.05
CA ARG A 428 10.41 -12.98 3.59
C ARG A 428 10.74 -12.83 2.12
N ASP A 429 11.89 -13.30 1.70
CA ASP A 429 12.14 -13.49 0.28
C ASP A 429 11.28 -14.66 -0.23
N ALA A 430 10.40 -14.41 -1.20
CA ALA A 430 9.55 -15.43 -1.80
C ALA A 430 10.11 -15.89 -3.17
N GLY A 431 11.43 -15.73 -3.36
CA GLY A 431 12.12 -16.12 -4.57
C GLY A 431 11.82 -15.17 -5.74
N PRO A 432 11.55 -15.65 -6.97
CA PRO A 432 11.41 -14.80 -8.16
C PRO A 432 10.29 -13.75 -8.10
N GLN A 433 9.36 -13.88 -7.15
CA GLN A 433 8.26 -12.94 -6.93
C GLN A 433 8.65 -11.74 -6.07
N GLY A 434 9.87 -11.73 -5.51
CA GLY A 434 10.37 -10.70 -4.62
C GLY A 434 9.88 -10.88 -3.18
N PRO A 435 10.26 -9.95 -2.29
CA PRO A 435 9.93 -10.05 -0.88
C PRO A 435 8.43 -9.93 -0.62
N VAL A 436 7.90 -10.84 0.19
CA VAL A 436 6.51 -10.88 0.64
C VAL A 436 6.44 -10.52 2.12
N THR A 437 5.62 -9.52 2.43
CA THR A 437 5.30 -9.16 3.82
C THR A 437 4.21 -10.10 4.34
N VAL A 438 4.50 -10.82 5.41
CA VAL A 438 3.58 -11.69 6.13
C VAL A 438 3.19 -11.03 7.44
N THR A 439 1.89 -10.92 7.70
CA THR A 439 1.35 -10.44 8.98
C THR A 439 0.65 -11.58 9.68
N ASN A 440 1.05 -11.91 10.92
CA ASN A 440 0.37 -12.86 11.79
C ASN A 440 -0.21 -12.12 12.99
N GLU A 441 -1.54 -12.16 13.14
CA GLU A 441 -2.26 -11.71 14.33
C GLU A 441 -2.49 -12.92 15.24
N LEU A 442 -2.13 -12.79 16.52
CA LEU A 442 -2.16 -13.86 17.52
C LEU A 442 -3.21 -13.54 18.57
N SER A 443 -4.11 -14.49 18.84
CA SER A 443 -5.17 -14.32 19.84
C SER A 443 -5.58 -15.65 20.48
N ASP A 444 -6.55 -15.57 21.40
CA ASP A 444 -7.07 -16.72 22.16
C ASP A 444 -5.96 -17.53 22.85
N TYR A 445 -5.07 -16.86 23.61
CA TYR A 445 -4.01 -17.54 24.36
C TYR A 445 -4.60 -18.47 25.43
N LYS A 446 -4.25 -19.75 25.40
CA LYS A 446 -4.64 -20.76 26.41
C LYS A 446 -3.41 -21.43 26.99
N GLU A 447 -3.52 -21.78 28.27
CA GLU A 447 -2.46 -22.46 29.00
C GLU A 447 -2.48 -23.97 28.71
N VAL A 448 -1.32 -24.51 28.35
CA VAL A 448 -1.06 -25.93 28.13
C VAL A 448 0.28 -26.26 28.79
N ASP A 449 0.28 -27.17 29.76
CA ASP A 449 1.46 -27.55 30.53
C ASP A 449 2.23 -26.33 31.12
N GLY A 450 1.46 -25.34 31.60
CA GLY A 450 1.93 -24.08 32.17
C GLY A 450 2.50 -23.07 31.16
N ILE A 451 2.36 -23.34 29.86
CA ILE A 451 2.77 -22.43 28.78
C ILE A 451 1.54 -21.87 28.08
N ARG A 452 1.44 -20.56 27.91
CA ARG A 452 0.35 -19.94 27.12
C ARG A 452 0.68 -19.92 25.64
N ILE A 453 -0.17 -20.55 24.85
CA ILE A 453 -0.03 -20.69 23.39
C ILE A 453 -1.24 -20.05 22.71
N PRO A 454 -1.06 -19.24 21.65
CA PRO A 454 -2.18 -18.65 20.91
C PRO A 454 -2.98 -19.76 20.21
N HIS A 455 -4.29 -19.82 20.44
CA HIS A 455 -5.18 -20.80 19.80
C HIS A 455 -5.88 -20.27 18.55
N GLU A 456 -5.73 -18.99 18.23
CA GLU A 456 -6.19 -18.43 16.96
C GLU A 456 -5.08 -17.58 16.33
N MET A 457 -4.74 -17.91 15.08
CA MET A 457 -3.70 -17.24 14.31
C MET A 457 -4.28 -16.78 12.98
N LYS A 458 -4.31 -15.47 12.74
CA LYS A 458 -4.76 -14.90 11.47
C LYS A 458 -3.57 -14.40 10.66
N THR A 459 -3.27 -15.09 9.56
CA THR A 459 -2.17 -14.81 8.66
C THR A 459 -2.66 -14.06 7.42
N SER A 460 -2.00 -12.96 7.07
CA SER A 460 -2.28 -12.13 5.89
C SER A 460 -0.99 -11.90 5.09
N GLY A 461 -1.10 -11.66 3.79
CA GLY A 461 0.02 -11.33 2.90
C GLY A 461 0.60 -12.50 2.11
N MET A 462 0.38 -13.76 2.55
CA MET A 462 0.81 -14.95 1.80
C MET A 462 -0.19 -15.41 0.72
N ALA A 463 -1.45 -15.01 0.83
CA ALA A 463 -2.54 -15.41 -0.07
C ALA A 463 -3.46 -14.21 -0.37
N PRO A 464 -4.30 -14.26 -1.43
CA PRO A 464 -5.21 -13.17 -1.80
C PRO A 464 -6.25 -12.84 -0.71
N PHE A 465 -6.44 -13.75 0.24
CA PHE A 465 -7.35 -13.60 1.37
C PHE A 465 -6.62 -13.98 2.66
N PRO A 466 -6.98 -13.36 3.81
CA PRO A 466 -6.43 -13.74 5.10
C PRO A 466 -6.86 -15.17 5.47
N LEU A 467 -5.94 -15.93 6.06
CA LEU A 467 -6.17 -17.28 6.56
C LEU A 467 -6.26 -17.23 8.08
N THR A 468 -7.32 -17.76 8.67
CA THR A 468 -7.45 -17.86 10.14
C THR A 468 -7.38 -19.31 10.55
N MET A 469 -6.28 -19.70 11.20
CA MET A 469 -6.03 -21.04 11.71
C MET A 469 -6.45 -21.11 13.18
N LYS A 470 -7.16 -22.18 13.56
CA LYS A 470 -7.51 -22.47 14.95
C LYS A 470 -6.72 -23.67 15.44
N VAL A 471 -6.10 -23.56 16.61
CA VAL A 471 -5.40 -24.67 17.25
C VAL A 471 -6.42 -25.62 17.87
N GLU A 472 -6.42 -26.85 17.38
CA GLU A 472 -7.29 -27.94 17.85
C GLU A 472 -6.63 -28.70 19.01
N SER A 473 -5.32 -28.89 18.94
CA SER A 473 -4.56 -29.53 20.01
C SER A 473 -3.11 -29.08 20.05
N VAL A 474 -2.56 -29.14 21.27
CA VAL A 474 -1.19 -28.81 21.60
C VAL A 474 -0.62 -29.97 22.41
N ALA A 475 0.60 -30.39 22.09
CA ALA A 475 1.35 -31.33 22.91
C ALA A 475 2.76 -30.78 23.16
N VAL A 476 3.16 -30.69 24.43
CA VAL A 476 4.47 -30.23 24.89
C VAL A 476 5.22 -31.42 25.49
N ASN A 477 6.50 -31.58 25.19
CA ASN A 477 7.34 -32.65 25.75
C ASN A 477 6.76 -34.07 25.54
N SER A 478 6.14 -34.28 24.38
CA SER A 478 5.47 -35.52 23.99
C SER A 478 6.42 -36.65 23.58
N GLY A 479 7.71 -36.36 23.43
CA GLY A 479 8.72 -37.34 23.03
C GLY A 479 8.76 -37.55 21.51
N LEU A 480 8.68 -36.47 20.73
CA LEU A 480 8.72 -36.54 19.26
C LEU A 480 9.98 -37.27 18.77
N SER A 481 9.78 -38.24 17.85
CA SER A 481 10.87 -38.95 17.19
C SER A 481 11.67 -38.01 16.30
N ASP A 482 12.99 -38.21 16.25
CA ASP A 482 13.87 -37.46 15.36
C ASP A 482 13.61 -37.78 13.88
N ASP A 483 13.06 -38.96 13.57
CA ASP A 483 12.78 -39.40 12.19
C ASP A 483 11.82 -38.48 11.43
N ILE A 484 10.97 -37.75 12.16
CA ILE A 484 9.99 -36.80 11.60
C ILE A 484 10.71 -35.65 10.87
N PHE A 485 11.90 -35.28 11.33
CA PHE A 485 12.65 -34.13 10.84
C PHE A 485 13.70 -34.51 9.78
N THR A 486 13.92 -35.81 9.55
CA THR A 486 15.00 -36.30 8.69
C THR A 486 14.79 -35.86 7.24
N VAL A 487 15.86 -35.29 6.66
CA VAL A 487 15.99 -34.99 5.24
C VAL A 487 16.99 -35.98 4.64
N GLU A 488 16.52 -36.81 3.72
CA GLU A 488 17.34 -37.81 3.02
C GLU A 488 18.33 -37.14 2.06
N GLU A 489 19.48 -37.81 1.84
CA GLU A 489 20.61 -37.28 1.04
C GLU A 489 20.31 -37.03 -0.44
#